data_AF-A0A6H2C4I5-F1
#
_entry.id   AF-A0A6H2C4I5-F1
#
_cell.length_a   1.000
_cell.length_b   1.000
_cell.length_c   1.000
_cell.angle_alpha   90.00
_cell.angle_beta   90.00
_cell.angle_gamma   90.00
#
_symmetry.space_group_name_H-M   'P 1'
#
loop_
_entity.id
_entity.type
_entity.pdbx_description
1 polymer ?
#
loop_
_entity_poly.entity_id
_entity_poly.type
_entity_poly.pdbx_seq_one_letter_code
_entity_poly.pdbx_strand_id
1 'polypeptide(L)'
;MNSHKNSLLEYGFTIIDSVFDDKFVDKINLSLARSYDLCRKIQIKNGIDAVTDGTVHHLIASHDMVYIKVIDKICQSEIFNFIKDYFNGNFILNSYGGVINLPEKPSYVANIHRDVRFFSGEFPLMLNLLIMLDDFTLENGATYLLAGSHKQDEKPTEKEFYDISDRALGKKGDILFFNSNLWHAAGINKTDQARRAITITLTKPFMKQQLDYPRAVGYDKLEKMSSRLQQLIGFFSRTPSTLDEWYQKPENRFYRPGQD
;
A
#
# COMPACT_ATOMS: atom_id res chain seq x y z
N MET A 1 6.93 -10.30 15.90
CA MET A 1 5.57 -10.21 15.31
C MET A 1 4.46 -9.92 16.31
N ASN A 2 4.38 -10.58 17.47
CA ASN A 2 3.30 -10.30 18.44
C ASN A 2 3.28 -8.85 18.96
N SER A 3 4.44 -8.25 19.23
CA SER A 3 4.55 -6.83 19.60
C SER A 3 3.94 -5.89 18.55
N HIS A 4 4.23 -6.15 17.26
CA HIS A 4 3.68 -5.38 16.15
C HIS A 4 2.17 -5.54 16.01
N LYS A 5 1.63 -6.75 16.25
CA LYS A 5 0.18 -6.98 16.28
C LYS A 5 -0.49 -6.15 17.37
N ASN A 6 0.06 -6.17 18.58
CA ASN A 6 -0.47 -5.39 19.70
C ASN A 6 -0.40 -3.88 19.41
N SER A 7 0.71 -3.40 18.85
CA SER A 7 0.86 -1.98 18.47
C SER A 7 -0.18 -1.57 17.42
N LEU A 8 -0.41 -2.40 16.40
CA LEU A 8 -1.40 -2.15 15.36
C LEU A 8 -2.83 -2.15 15.93
N LEU A 9 -3.13 -2.98 16.93
CA LEU A 9 -4.44 -2.98 17.60
C LEU A 9 -4.63 -1.76 18.52
N GLU A 10 -3.60 -1.44 19.30
CA GLU A 10 -3.65 -0.39 20.32
C GLU A 10 -3.59 1.02 19.72
N TYR A 11 -2.56 1.26 18.90
CA TYR A 11 -2.24 2.58 18.32
C TYR A 11 -2.69 2.72 16.87
N GLY A 12 -3.01 1.62 16.19
CA GLY A 12 -3.45 1.66 14.79
C GLY A 12 -2.31 1.67 13.79
N PHE A 13 -1.06 1.60 14.23
CA PHE A 13 0.11 1.46 13.37
C PHE A 13 1.28 0.74 14.05
N THR A 14 2.24 0.30 13.25
CA THR A 14 3.52 -0.27 13.70
C THR A 14 4.55 -0.19 12.59
N ILE A 15 5.84 -0.11 12.93
CA ILE A 15 6.95 -0.16 11.98
C ILE A 15 7.68 -1.48 12.17
N ILE A 16 7.99 -2.16 11.07
CA ILE A 16 8.81 -3.36 11.04
C ILE A 16 10.11 -3.00 10.33
N ASP A 17 11.21 -3.13 11.04
CA ASP A 17 12.51 -2.64 10.62
C ASP A 17 13.21 -3.64 9.68
N SER A 18 14.09 -3.13 8.80
CA SER A 18 15.05 -3.91 8.01
C SER A 18 14.42 -5.00 7.14
N VAL A 19 13.24 -4.74 6.56
CA VAL A 19 12.54 -5.71 5.71
C VAL A 19 13.20 -5.84 4.34
N PHE A 20 13.64 -4.72 3.78
CA PHE A 20 14.34 -4.68 2.50
C PHE A 20 15.75 -4.15 2.68
N ASP A 21 16.73 -4.86 2.10
CA ASP A 21 18.11 -4.39 2.08
C ASP A 21 18.30 -3.17 1.16
N ASP A 22 19.29 -2.34 1.48
CA ASP A 22 19.57 -1.10 0.76
C ASP A 22 19.73 -1.29 -0.75
N LYS A 23 20.40 -2.37 -1.18
CA LYS A 23 20.64 -2.66 -2.60
C LYS A 23 19.34 -2.97 -3.33
N PHE A 24 18.39 -3.62 -2.67
CA PHE A 24 17.07 -3.86 -3.23
C PHE A 24 16.26 -2.57 -3.30
N VAL A 25 16.30 -1.75 -2.25
CA VAL A 25 15.62 -0.44 -2.24
C VAL A 25 16.16 0.50 -3.33
N ASP A 26 17.47 0.50 -3.60
CA ASP A 26 18.06 1.27 -4.70
C ASP A 26 17.50 0.87 -6.07
N LYS A 27 17.27 -0.43 -6.29
CA LYS A 27 16.62 -0.92 -7.52
C LYS A 27 15.17 -0.44 -7.62
N ILE A 28 14.45 -0.37 -6.50
CA ILE A 28 13.10 0.20 -6.46
C ILE A 28 13.15 1.68 -6.83
N ASN A 29 14.05 2.46 -6.24
CA ASN A 29 14.21 3.89 -6.54
C ASN A 29 14.50 4.17 -8.02
N LEU A 30 15.41 3.41 -8.63
CA LEU A 30 15.70 3.52 -10.07
C LEU A 30 14.46 3.23 -10.94
N SER A 31 13.66 2.26 -10.52
CA SER A 31 12.45 1.87 -11.26
C SER A 31 11.32 2.89 -11.04
N LEU A 32 11.18 3.40 -9.81
CA LEU A 32 10.21 4.44 -9.46
C LEU A 32 10.40 5.70 -10.29
N ALA A 33 11.65 6.12 -10.56
CA ALA A 33 11.93 7.24 -11.45
C ALA A 33 11.39 7.00 -12.87
N ARG A 34 11.64 5.82 -13.45
CA ARG A 34 11.12 5.46 -14.79
C ARG A 34 9.59 5.38 -14.82
N SER A 35 9.00 4.79 -13.79
CA SER A 35 7.55 4.67 -13.67
C SER A 35 6.88 6.02 -13.43
N TYR A 36 7.53 6.92 -12.70
CA TYR A 36 7.10 8.31 -12.55
C TYR A 36 7.03 9.00 -13.91
N ASP A 37 8.08 8.93 -14.73
CA ASP A 37 8.09 9.54 -16.07
C ASP A 37 6.97 8.99 -16.97
N LEU A 38 6.72 7.68 -16.90
CA LEU A 38 5.61 7.05 -17.62
C LEU A 38 4.25 7.58 -17.15
N CYS A 39 4.00 7.55 -15.84
CA CYS A 39 2.75 8.03 -15.27
C CYS A 39 2.55 9.53 -15.54
N ARG A 40 3.60 10.34 -15.44
CA ARG A 40 3.54 11.78 -15.69
C ARG A 40 3.14 12.11 -17.12
N LYS A 41 3.68 11.39 -18.11
CA LYS A 41 3.26 11.52 -19.52
C LYS A 41 1.76 11.26 -19.70
N ILE A 42 1.23 10.24 -19.01
CA ILE A 42 -0.19 9.88 -19.06
C ILE A 42 -1.04 10.94 -18.31
N GLN A 43 -0.59 11.41 -17.16
CA GLN A 43 -1.27 12.45 -16.37
C GLN A 43 -1.40 13.76 -17.16
N ILE A 44 -0.31 14.22 -17.77
CA ILE A 44 -0.29 15.42 -18.61
C ILE A 44 -1.21 15.25 -19.83
N LYS A 45 -1.09 14.11 -20.53
CA LYS A 45 -1.95 13.81 -21.68
C LYS A 45 -3.44 13.90 -21.35
N ASN A 46 -3.83 13.51 -20.13
CA ASN A 46 -5.22 13.51 -19.67
C ASN A 46 -5.61 14.75 -18.85
N GLY A 47 -4.72 15.73 -18.67
CA GLY A 47 -5.01 17.00 -17.99
C GLY A 47 -5.24 16.91 -16.47
N ILE A 48 -4.67 15.91 -15.80
CA ILE A 48 -4.81 15.72 -14.33
C ILE A 48 -3.53 16.07 -13.55
N ASP A 49 -2.54 16.62 -14.24
CA ASP A 49 -1.17 16.75 -13.77
C ASP A 49 -0.96 17.86 -12.72
N ALA A 50 -1.95 18.74 -12.55
CA ALA A 50 -1.95 19.82 -11.56
C ALA A 50 -2.01 19.33 -10.10
N VAL A 51 -2.61 18.15 -9.86
CA VAL A 51 -2.82 17.61 -8.50
C VAL A 51 -2.08 16.30 -8.24
N THR A 52 -1.44 15.71 -9.26
CA THR A 52 -0.80 14.40 -9.17
C THR A 52 0.73 14.46 -9.16
N ASP A 53 1.32 15.65 -9.04
CA ASP A 53 2.77 15.81 -8.95
C ASP A 53 3.32 15.01 -7.76
N GLY A 54 4.44 14.31 -7.97
CA GLY A 54 5.03 13.40 -7.00
C GLY A 54 4.22 12.14 -6.69
N THR A 55 3.13 11.84 -7.40
CA THR A 55 2.35 10.60 -7.19
C THR A 55 2.43 9.66 -8.39
N VAL A 56 2.59 8.36 -8.10
CA VAL A 56 2.65 7.30 -9.09
C VAL A 56 1.63 6.23 -8.72
N HIS A 57 0.56 6.07 -9.49
CA HIS A 57 -0.49 5.10 -9.18
C HIS A 57 -0.30 3.80 -9.97
N HIS A 58 -0.64 2.67 -9.33
CA HIS A 58 -0.63 1.32 -9.90
C HIS A 58 0.70 0.91 -10.54
N LEU A 59 1.78 0.94 -9.76
CA LEU A 59 3.15 0.65 -10.21
C LEU A 59 3.30 -0.70 -10.92
N ILE A 60 2.51 -1.72 -10.57
CA ILE A 60 2.49 -3.01 -11.28
C ILE A 60 2.18 -2.83 -12.78
N ALA A 61 1.32 -1.87 -13.15
CA ALA A 61 0.97 -1.57 -14.54
C ALA A 61 2.07 -0.82 -15.31
N SER A 62 3.15 -0.40 -14.65
CA SER A 62 4.35 0.09 -15.34
C SER A 62 5.21 -1.05 -15.92
N HIS A 63 4.84 -2.30 -15.65
CA HIS A 63 5.47 -3.53 -16.15
C HIS A 63 6.94 -3.72 -15.74
N ASP A 64 7.44 -2.98 -14.76
CA ASP A 64 8.74 -3.25 -14.15
C ASP A 64 8.62 -4.41 -13.14
N MET A 65 9.43 -5.45 -13.35
CA MET A 65 9.41 -6.66 -12.52
C MET A 65 9.84 -6.42 -11.08
N VAL A 66 10.49 -5.28 -10.76
CA VAL A 66 10.84 -4.98 -9.36
C VAL A 66 9.60 -4.94 -8.47
N TYR A 67 8.46 -4.44 -8.97
CA TYR A 67 7.24 -4.29 -8.16
C TYR A 67 6.61 -5.63 -7.81
N ILE A 68 6.70 -6.62 -8.71
CA ILE A 68 6.33 -8.00 -8.43
C ILE A 68 7.29 -8.62 -7.41
N LYS A 69 8.61 -8.36 -7.53
CA LYS A 69 9.60 -8.84 -6.57
C LYS A 69 9.39 -8.29 -5.15
N VAL A 70 8.90 -7.06 -5.00
CA VAL A 70 8.55 -6.47 -3.69
C VAL A 70 7.47 -7.30 -2.99
N ILE A 71 6.34 -7.56 -3.66
CA ILE A 71 5.24 -8.34 -3.06
C ILE A 71 5.58 -9.82 -2.94
N ASP A 72 6.39 -10.37 -3.82
CA ASP A 72 6.89 -11.75 -3.72
C ASP A 72 7.80 -11.93 -2.50
N LYS A 73 8.69 -10.96 -2.21
CA LYS A 73 9.47 -10.93 -0.95
C LYS A 73 8.57 -10.88 0.28
N ILE A 74 7.50 -10.08 0.26
CA ILE A 74 6.51 -10.08 1.34
C ILE A 74 5.89 -11.47 1.50
N CYS A 75 5.44 -12.10 0.41
CA CYS A 75 4.87 -13.46 0.39
C CYS A 75 5.80 -14.54 0.96
N GLN A 76 7.12 -14.37 0.80
CA GLN A 76 8.15 -15.31 1.26
C GLN A 76 8.62 -15.05 2.70
N SER A 77 8.13 -14.00 3.36
CA SER A 77 8.52 -13.62 4.72
C SER A 77 7.41 -13.85 5.74
N GLU A 78 7.73 -13.74 7.03
CA GLU A 78 6.75 -13.78 8.13
C GLU A 78 5.72 -12.64 8.08
N ILE A 79 6.00 -11.58 7.30
CA ILE A 79 5.07 -10.47 7.09
C ILE A 79 3.78 -10.97 6.42
N PHE A 80 3.86 -11.96 5.53
CA PHE A 80 2.67 -12.54 4.91
C PHE A 80 1.72 -13.12 5.98
N ASN A 81 2.27 -13.85 6.95
CA ASN A 81 1.48 -14.42 8.04
C ASN A 81 0.96 -13.32 8.97
N PHE A 82 1.76 -12.30 9.27
CA PHE A 82 1.32 -11.12 10.03
C PHE A 82 0.11 -10.43 9.39
N ILE A 83 0.12 -10.23 8.06
CA ILE A 83 -1.00 -9.64 7.33
C ILE A 83 -2.20 -10.60 7.31
N LYS A 84 -1.97 -11.89 7.08
CA LYS A 84 -3.03 -12.91 7.08
C LYS A 84 -3.78 -12.94 8.41
N ASP A 85 -3.05 -12.81 9.52
CA ASP A 85 -3.60 -12.75 10.86
C ASP A 85 -4.42 -11.47 11.09
N TYR A 86 -3.99 -10.32 10.55
CA TYR A 86 -4.77 -9.07 10.60
C TYR A 86 -6.16 -9.23 9.95
N PHE A 87 -6.20 -9.87 8.76
CA PHE A 87 -7.46 -10.07 8.03
C PHE A 87 -8.28 -11.26 8.53
N ASN A 88 -7.70 -12.11 9.41
CA ASN A 88 -8.21 -13.42 9.78
C ASN A 88 -8.62 -14.26 8.54
N GLY A 89 -7.81 -14.19 7.47
CA GLY A 89 -8.23 -14.74 6.18
C GLY A 89 -7.31 -14.35 5.04
N ASN A 90 -7.74 -14.68 3.81
CA ASN A 90 -7.02 -14.25 2.62
C ASN A 90 -7.14 -12.73 2.45
N PHE A 91 -6.21 -12.17 1.69
CA PHE A 91 -6.18 -10.76 1.34
C PHE A 91 -5.65 -10.60 -0.08
N ILE A 92 -5.97 -9.47 -0.69
CA ILE A 92 -5.55 -9.11 -2.04
C ILE A 92 -5.03 -7.68 -2.07
N LEU A 93 -4.26 -7.38 -3.12
CA LEU A 93 -3.80 -6.05 -3.43
C LEU A 93 -4.98 -5.16 -3.84
N ASN A 94 -5.21 -4.04 -3.18
CA ASN A 94 -6.22 -3.07 -3.61
C ASN A 94 -5.60 -1.93 -4.43
N SER A 95 -4.52 -1.36 -3.92
CA SER A 95 -3.76 -0.27 -4.53
C SER A 95 -2.26 -0.54 -4.39
N TYR A 96 -1.46 -0.08 -5.36
CA TYR A 96 0.01 -0.15 -5.32
C TYR A 96 0.56 1.11 -5.96
N GLY A 97 0.88 2.12 -5.16
CA GLY A 97 1.43 3.38 -5.62
C GLY A 97 2.84 3.64 -5.14
N GLY A 98 3.35 4.80 -5.55
CA GLY A 98 4.55 5.42 -5.03
C GLY A 98 4.28 6.89 -4.78
N VAL A 99 4.95 7.43 -3.77
CA VAL A 99 4.88 8.85 -3.41
C VAL A 99 6.30 9.39 -3.36
N ILE A 100 6.49 10.55 -3.98
CA ILE A 100 7.73 11.32 -4.00
C ILE A 100 7.39 12.66 -3.35
N ASN A 101 7.67 12.80 -2.05
CA ASN A 101 7.40 14.05 -1.34
C ASN A 101 8.50 15.08 -1.65
N LEU A 102 8.15 16.07 -2.48
CA LEU A 102 9.06 17.09 -2.97
C LEU A 102 9.24 18.22 -1.93
N PRO A 103 10.40 18.90 -1.93
CA PRO A 103 10.65 20.08 -1.10
C PRO A 103 9.55 21.14 -1.25
N GLU A 104 8.99 21.59 -0.12
CA GLU A 104 8.05 22.73 0.00
C GLU A 104 6.81 22.69 -0.92
N LYS A 105 6.49 21.54 -1.52
CA LYS A 105 5.32 21.34 -2.37
C LYS A 105 4.40 20.29 -1.76
N PRO A 106 3.44 20.70 -0.90
CA PRO A 106 2.46 19.76 -0.38
C PRO A 106 1.58 19.26 -1.54
N SER A 107 1.54 17.94 -1.74
CA SER A 107 0.55 17.27 -2.58
C SER A 107 -0.70 16.94 -1.77
N TYR A 108 -1.75 16.42 -2.41
CA TYR A 108 -3.01 16.10 -1.71
C TYR A 108 -2.84 15.12 -0.55
N VAL A 109 -1.76 14.32 -0.52
CA VAL A 109 -1.47 13.39 0.58
C VAL A 109 -1.09 14.10 1.88
N ALA A 110 -0.84 15.40 1.86
CA ALA A 110 -0.60 16.22 3.05
C ALA A 110 -1.89 16.60 3.79
N ASN A 111 -3.07 16.44 3.17
CA ASN A 111 -4.34 16.66 3.83
C ASN A 111 -4.56 15.61 4.92
N ILE A 112 -5.23 15.96 6.02
CA ILE A 112 -5.64 14.96 7.03
C ILE A 112 -6.74 14.08 6.45
N HIS A 113 -6.45 12.78 6.34
CA HIS A 113 -7.34 11.80 5.73
C HIS A 113 -7.21 10.41 6.36
N ARG A 114 -8.15 9.55 5.95
CA ARG A 114 -8.10 8.08 6.07
C ARG A 114 -8.34 7.52 4.67
N ASP A 115 -7.77 6.37 4.35
CA ASP A 115 -7.81 5.83 2.98
C ASP A 115 -9.13 5.13 2.65
N VAL A 116 -9.84 4.66 3.67
CA VAL A 116 -11.22 4.22 3.53
C VAL A 116 -12.15 5.42 3.67
N ARG A 117 -13.14 5.53 2.77
CA ARG A 117 -14.06 6.68 2.72
C ARG A 117 -15.16 6.65 3.79
N PHE A 118 -15.17 5.62 4.63
CA PHE A 118 -16.14 5.38 5.70
C PHE A 118 -15.44 4.68 6.86
N PHE A 119 -16.02 4.74 8.06
CA PHE A 119 -15.49 4.02 9.21
C PHE A 119 -15.87 2.54 9.16
N SER A 120 -14.88 1.66 9.04
CA SER A 120 -15.13 0.21 9.02
C SER A 120 -15.27 -0.41 10.42
N GLY A 121 -15.11 0.38 11.49
CA GLY A 121 -15.08 -0.12 12.86
C GLY A 121 -13.97 -1.14 13.08
N GLU A 122 -14.26 -2.19 13.85
CA GLU A 122 -13.32 -3.29 14.12
C GLU A 122 -13.15 -4.26 12.95
N PHE A 123 -13.98 -4.16 11.91
CA PHE A 123 -13.88 -5.04 10.76
C PHE A 123 -12.59 -4.72 9.97
N PRO A 124 -11.65 -5.69 9.83
CA PRO A 124 -10.34 -5.47 9.19
C PRO A 124 -10.52 -5.45 7.67
N LEU A 125 -11.15 -4.40 7.17
CA LEU A 125 -11.50 -4.28 5.76
C LEU A 125 -10.26 -4.06 4.89
N MET A 126 -9.34 -3.25 5.39
CA MET A 126 -8.21 -2.71 4.63
C MET A 126 -7.03 -2.39 5.54
N LEU A 127 -5.82 -2.73 5.08
CA LEU A 127 -4.54 -2.46 5.74
C LEU A 127 -3.62 -1.73 4.79
N ASN A 128 -2.97 -0.67 5.29
CA ASN A 128 -1.99 0.08 4.53
C ASN A 128 -0.57 -0.32 4.92
N LEU A 129 0.28 -0.39 3.90
CA LEU A 129 1.71 -0.64 3.98
C LEU A 129 2.42 0.52 3.28
N LEU A 130 3.36 1.14 3.96
CA LEU A 130 4.24 2.15 3.41
C LEU A 130 5.67 1.66 3.56
N ILE A 131 6.34 1.40 2.43
CA ILE A 131 7.75 1.01 2.40
C ILE A 131 8.59 2.27 2.26
N MET A 132 9.49 2.51 3.22
CA MET A 132 10.38 3.66 3.24
C MET A 132 11.51 3.45 2.23
N LEU A 133 11.58 4.28 1.17
CA LEU A 133 12.64 4.18 0.16
C LEU A 133 13.84 5.11 0.42
N ASP A 134 13.68 5.97 1.41
CA ASP A 134 14.65 6.87 2.02
C ASP A 134 14.45 6.82 3.54
N ASP A 135 15.41 7.32 4.32
CA ASP A 135 15.18 7.53 5.75
C ASP A 135 14.00 8.50 5.97
N PHE A 136 13.15 8.23 6.96
CA PHE A 136 12.06 9.10 7.35
C PHE A 136 12.45 9.88 8.60
N THR A 137 12.55 11.20 8.46
CA THR A 137 12.91 12.13 9.54
C THR A 137 11.82 13.18 9.76
N LEU A 138 11.91 13.93 10.86
CA LEU A 138 10.98 15.04 11.11
C LEU A 138 11.06 16.09 10.01
N GLU A 139 12.29 16.42 9.60
CA GLU A 139 12.66 17.48 8.65
C GLU A 139 12.23 17.14 7.23
N ASN A 140 12.38 15.89 6.80
CA ASN A 140 11.98 15.46 5.45
C ASN A 140 10.50 15.04 5.35
N GLY A 141 9.73 15.31 6.41
CA GLY A 141 8.27 15.21 6.40
C GLY A 141 7.71 13.82 6.70
N ALA A 142 8.40 12.95 7.45
CA ALA A 142 7.86 11.65 7.90
C ALA A 142 6.34 11.69 8.19
N THR A 143 5.60 10.65 7.80
CA THR A 143 4.13 10.64 7.90
C THR A 143 3.63 10.92 9.33
N TYR A 144 2.62 11.76 9.46
CA TYR A 144 1.87 11.96 10.69
C TYR A 144 0.85 10.84 10.89
N LEU A 145 0.76 10.31 12.10
CA LEU A 145 -0.15 9.22 12.47
C LEU A 145 -0.84 9.57 13.79
N LEU A 146 -2.16 9.72 13.79
CA LEU A 146 -2.91 10.02 15.01
C LEU A 146 -3.21 8.71 15.76
N ALA A 147 -2.33 8.33 16.69
CA ALA A 147 -2.45 7.07 17.43
C ALA A 147 -3.83 6.85 18.05
N GLY A 148 -4.38 5.65 17.90
CA GLY A 148 -5.67 5.25 18.45
C GLY A 148 -6.89 5.78 17.70
N SER A 149 -6.71 6.71 16.75
CA SER A 149 -7.82 7.33 16.02
C SER A 149 -8.56 6.37 15.08
N HIS A 150 -7.95 5.22 14.75
CA HIS A 150 -8.61 4.13 13.99
C HIS A 150 -9.80 3.50 14.73
N LYS A 151 -10.02 3.85 16.01
CA LYS A 151 -11.13 3.39 16.85
C LYS A 151 -12.33 4.33 16.83
N GLN A 152 -12.21 5.50 16.21
CA GLN A 152 -13.28 6.51 16.18
C GLN A 152 -13.54 6.98 14.74
N ASP A 153 -14.80 7.29 14.43
CA ASP A 153 -15.19 7.77 13.09
C ASP A 153 -14.88 9.28 12.92
N GLU A 154 -14.94 10.03 14.01
CA GLU A 154 -14.83 11.48 14.00
C GLU A 154 -13.50 11.96 13.42
N LYS A 155 -13.56 12.95 12.52
CA LYS A 155 -12.38 13.58 11.95
C LYS A 155 -11.81 14.58 12.96
N PRO A 156 -10.52 14.50 13.34
CA PRO A 156 -9.91 15.47 14.22
C PRO A 156 -9.84 16.84 13.54
N THR A 157 -9.86 17.90 14.35
CA THR A 157 -9.45 19.22 13.85
C THR A 157 -7.97 19.22 13.48
N GLU A 158 -7.54 20.17 12.63
CA GLU A 158 -6.11 20.28 12.29
C GLU A 158 -5.23 20.49 13.52
N LYS A 159 -5.69 21.32 14.46
CA LYS A 159 -4.96 21.60 15.69
C LYS A 159 -4.78 20.33 16.52
N GLU A 160 -5.86 19.61 16.80
CA GLU A 160 -5.79 18.35 17.57
C GLU A 160 -4.88 17.34 16.88
N PHE A 161 -5.04 17.18 15.56
CA PHE A 161 -4.25 16.24 14.79
C PHE A 161 -2.75 16.55 14.89
N TYR A 162 -2.31 17.76 14.57
CA TYR A 162 -0.89 18.08 14.53
C TYR A 162 -0.24 18.21 15.92
N ASP A 163 -1.01 18.53 16.97
CA ASP A 163 -0.49 18.65 18.34
C ASP A 163 -0.13 17.30 18.97
N ILE A 164 -0.87 16.23 18.63
CA ILE A 164 -0.74 14.93 19.31
C ILE A 164 -0.41 13.76 18.39
N SER A 165 -0.32 13.97 17.07
CA SER A 165 0.08 12.90 16.15
C SER A 165 1.55 12.53 16.30
N ASP A 166 1.81 11.23 16.25
CA ASP A 166 3.15 10.68 16.11
C ASP A 166 3.71 10.94 14.71
N ARG A 167 5.03 10.78 14.58
CA ARG A 167 5.76 10.83 13.31
C ARG A 167 6.35 9.46 13.02
N ALA A 168 6.08 8.92 11.84
CA ALA A 168 6.60 7.64 11.39
C ALA A 168 8.08 7.73 11.01
N LEU A 169 8.95 7.80 12.02
CA LEU A 169 10.40 7.82 11.85
C LEU A 169 10.91 6.40 11.58
N GLY A 170 11.84 6.27 10.65
CA GLY A 170 12.39 4.96 10.29
C GLY A 170 13.50 5.08 9.27
N LYS A 171 14.12 3.93 8.98
CA LYS A 171 15.20 3.80 8.02
C LYS A 171 14.68 3.33 6.68
N LYS A 172 15.46 3.67 5.65
CA LYS A 172 15.31 3.07 4.33
C LYS A 172 15.21 1.54 4.45
N GLY A 173 14.19 0.96 3.82
CA GLY A 173 13.91 -0.48 3.85
C GLY A 173 12.92 -0.94 4.93
N ASP A 174 12.55 -0.07 5.87
CA ASP A 174 11.51 -0.35 6.86
C ASP A 174 10.11 -0.31 6.23
N ILE A 175 9.16 -0.99 6.85
CA ILE A 175 7.75 -0.94 6.47
C ILE A 175 6.92 -0.42 7.64
N LEU A 176 6.22 0.69 7.39
CA LEU A 176 5.13 1.16 8.22
C LEU A 176 3.84 0.44 7.83
N PHE A 177 3.22 -0.24 8.79
CA PHE A 177 1.85 -0.76 8.68
C PHE A 177 0.90 0.16 9.44
N PHE A 178 -0.26 0.46 8.88
CA PHE A 178 -1.29 1.22 9.57
C PHE A 178 -2.70 0.83 9.14
N ASN A 179 -3.62 0.88 10.11
CA ASN A 179 -5.03 0.62 9.91
C ASN A 179 -5.63 1.67 8.98
N SER A 180 -6.49 1.26 8.04
CA SER A 180 -7.11 2.17 7.09
C SER A 180 -8.02 3.23 7.71
N ASN A 181 -8.59 2.99 8.90
CA ASN A 181 -9.37 3.98 9.66
C ASN A 181 -8.50 5.04 10.34
N LEU A 182 -7.18 4.86 10.42
CA LEU A 182 -6.29 5.78 11.11
C LEU A 182 -6.21 7.12 10.37
N TRP A 183 -6.48 8.21 11.07
CA TRP A 183 -6.25 9.54 10.54
C TRP A 183 -4.74 9.79 10.42
N HIS A 184 -4.33 10.24 9.24
CA HIS A 184 -2.93 10.45 8.90
C HIS A 184 -2.77 11.55 7.85
N ALA A 185 -1.53 12.01 7.68
CA ALA A 185 -1.14 12.99 6.67
C ALA A 185 0.35 12.87 6.35
N ALA A 186 0.74 13.13 5.10
CA ALA A 186 2.14 13.31 4.78
C ALA A 186 2.67 14.58 5.45
N GLY A 187 3.83 14.50 6.11
CA GLY A 187 4.49 15.68 6.67
C GLY A 187 5.12 16.54 5.58
N ILE A 188 5.28 17.83 5.87
CA ILE A 188 5.93 18.79 4.98
C ILE A 188 7.42 18.48 4.90
N ASN A 189 7.94 18.31 3.69
CA ASN A 189 9.36 18.15 3.44
C ASN A 189 10.05 19.52 3.42
N LYS A 190 10.89 19.78 4.41
CA LYS A 190 11.67 21.02 4.58
C LYS A 190 13.13 20.87 4.16
N THR A 191 13.52 19.73 3.59
CA THR A 191 14.87 19.51 3.06
C THR A 191 14.94 19.86 1.58
N ASP A 192 16.13 19.78 1.01
CA ASP A 192 16.43 20.00 -0.40
C ASP A 192 16.26 18.74 -1.28
N GLN A 193 16.08 17.58 -0.65
CA GLN A 193 15.97 16.29 -1.33
C GLN A 193 14.54 15.74 -1.26
N ALA A 194 14.10 15.05 -2.31
CA ALA A 194 12.83 14.33 -2.29
C ALA A 194 12.88 13.15 -1.31
N ARG A 195 11.75 12.84 -0.66
CA ARG A 195 11.59 11.66 0.19
C ARG A 195 10.55 10.72 -0.40
N ARG A 196 10.96 9.49 -0.68
CA ARG A 196 10.20 8.52 -1.49
C ARG A 196 9.64 7.38 -0.65
N ALA A 197 8.51 6.86 -1.09
CA ALA A 197 7.88 5.70 -0.51
C ALA A 197 7.14 4.87 -1.57
N ILE A 198 6.99 3.58 -1.31
CA ILE A 198 5.96 2.75 -1.96
C ILE A 198 4.77 2.68 -1.02
N THR A 199 3.56 2.85 -1.56
CA THR A 199 2.31 2.70 -0.82
C THR A 199 1.54 1.50 -1.37
N ILE A 200 1.18 0.55 -0.50
CA ILE A 200 0.44 -0.65 -0.86
C ILE A 200 -0.77 -0.70 0.06
N THR A 201 -1.96 -0.79 -0.53
CA THR A 201 -3.18 -1.05 0.23
C THR A 201 -3.60 -2.49 -0.03
N LEU A 202 -3.87 -3.22 1.05
CA LEU A 202 -4.39 -4.59 1.01
C LEU A 202 -5.82 -4.61 1.53
N THR A 203 -6.66 -5.47 0.98
CA THR A 203 -8.06 -5.59 1.37
C THR A 203 -8.48 -7.05 1.48
N LYS A 204 -9.61 -7.29 2.17
CA LYS A 204 -10.32 -8.56 2.03
C LYS A 204 -10.69 -8.84 0.56
N PRO A 205 -10.74 -10.11 0.12
CA PRO A 205 -10.77 -10.41 -1.31
C PRO A 205 -12.07 -10.05 -2.03
N PHE A 206 -13.17 -9.94 -1.31
CA PHE A 206 -14.43 -9.45 -1.88
C PHE A 206 -14.42 -7.96 -2.22
N MET A 207 -13.43 -7.19 -1.76
CA MET A 207 -13.31 -5.79 -2.13
C MET A 207 -12.72 -5.64 -3.53
N LYS A 208 -13.40 -4.86 -4.38
CA LYS A 208 -12.91 -4.56 -5.72
C LYS A 208 -11.56 -3.83 -5.67
N GLN A 209 -10.56 -4.39 -6.36
CA GLN A 209 -9.25 -3.76 -6.57
C GLN A 209 -9.40 -2.48 -7.40
N GLN A 210 -8.54 -1.48 -7.17
CA GLN A 210 -8.59 -0.22 -7.93
C GLN A 210 -8.09 -0.37 -9.38
N LEU A 211 -7.29 -1.40 -9.65
CA LEU A 211 -6.86 -1.83 -10.98
C LEU A 211 -7.09 -3.34 -11.11
N ASP A 212 -7.40 -3.82 -12.32
CA ASP A 212 -7.34 -5.24 -12.67
C ASP A 212 -5.88 -5.72 -12.73
N TYR A 213 -5.28 -5.97 -11.55
CA TYR A 213 -3.90 -6.41 -11.44
C TYR A 213 -3.64 -7.78 -12.10
N PRO A 214 -4.52 -8.79 -11.98
CA PRO A 214 -4.35 -10.04 -12.73
C PRO A 214 -4.17 -9.81 -14.23
N ARG A 215 -4.99 -8.95 -14.84
CA ARG A 215 -4.85 -8.58 -16.25
C ARG A 215 -3.59 -7.77 -16.53
N ALA A 216 -3.22 -6.83 -15.65
CA ALA A 216 -2.02 -6.01 -15.82
C ALA A 216 -0.72 -6.84 -15.74
N VAL A 217 -0.70 -7.89 -14.92
CA VAL A 217 0.45 -8.79 -14.75
C VAL A 217 0.58 -9.76 -15.94
N GLY A 218 -0.55 -10.28 -16.43
CA GLY A 218 -0.62 -11.28 -17.48
C GLY A 218 -0.82 -12.70 -16.94
N TYR A 219 -1.69 -13.48 -17.59
CA TYR A 219 -2.04 -14.85 -17.18
C TYR A 219 -0.97 -15.88 -17.56
N ASP A 220 -0.13 -15.57 -18.55
CA ASP A 220 1.01 -16.38 -18.99
C ASP A 220 2.07 -16.58 -17.89
N LYS A 221 2.06 -15.72 -16.87
CA LYS A 221 2.99 -15.77 -15.74
C LYS A 221 2.45 -16.54 -14.55
N LEU A 222 1.16 -16.90 -14.54
CA LEU A 222 0.48 -17.47 -13.38
C LEU A 222 1.20 -18.72 -12.87
N GLU A 223 1.51 -19.68 -13.75
CA GLU A 223 2.14 -20.95 -13.40
C GLU A 223 3.54 -20.80 -12.77
N LYS A 224 4.20 -19.67 -12.99
CA LYS A 224 5.54 -19.38 -12.44
C LYS A 224 5.48 -18.70 -11.07
N MET A 225 4.30 -18.31 -10.61
CA MET A 225 4.09 -17.62 -9.33
C MET A 225 3.72 -18.59 -8.22
N SER A 226 4.19 -18.32 -7.00
CA SER A 226 3.73 -19.05 -5.82
C SER A 226 2.23 -18.82 -5.57
N SER A 227 1.56 -19.78 -4.96
CA SER A 227 0.12 -19.65 -4.62
C SER A 227 -0.18 -18.40 -3.76
N ARG A 228 0.75 -18.02 -2.86
CA ARG A 228 0.64 -16.78 -2.06
C ARG A 228 0.67 -15.53 -2.94
N LEU A 229 1.57 -15.48 -3.92
CA LEU A 229 1.68 -14.35 -4.84
C LEU A 229 0.46 -14.28 -5.79
N GLN A 230 -0.03 -15.44 -6.26
CA GLN A 230 -1.25 -15.52 -7.07
C GLN A 230 -2.47 -14.97 -6.30
N GLN A 231 -2.61 -15.38 -5.03
CA GLN A 231 -3.64 -14.86 -4.13
C GLN A 231 -3.49 -13.35 -3.93
N LEU A 232 -2.30 -12.87 -3.57
CA LEU A 232 -2.06 -11.45 -3.29
C LEU A 232 -2.34 -10.56 -4.51
N ILE A 233 -1.96 -10.98 -5.72
CA ILE A 233 -2.27 -10.23 -6.96
C ILE A 233 -3.78 -10.22 -7.24
N GLY A 234 -4.53 -11.20 -6.74
CA GLY A 234 -5.98 -11.29 -6.88
C GLY A 234 -6.45 -12.31 -7.93
N PHE A 235 -5.58 -13.20 -8.42
CA PHE A 235 -5.98 -14.20 -9.43
C PHE A 235 -7.09 -15.15 -8.96
N PHE A 236 -7.21 -15.35 -7.64
CA PHE A 236 -8.21 -16.24 -7.02
C PHE A 236 -9.45 -15.52 -6.49
N SER A 237 -9.58 -14.23 -6.78
CA SER A 237 -10.67 -13.36 -6.28
C SER A 237 -11.37 -12.63 -7.43
N ARG A 238 -11.18 -13.11 -8.66
CA ARG A 238 -11.76 -12.50 -9.85
C ARG A 238 -13.20 -12.94 -10.05
N THR A 239 -14.05 -12.00 -10.40
CA THR A 239 -15.40 -12.31 -10.89
C THR A 239 -15.29 -12.98 -12.27
N PRO A 240 -15.85 -14.18 -12.48
CA PRO A 240 -15.94 -14.77 -13.80
C PRO A 240 -16.88 -13.95 -14.70
N SER A 241 -16.51 -13.86 -15.96
CA SER A 241 -17.13 -13.07 -17.01
C SER A 241 -17.94 -13.90 -18.01
N THR A 242 -17.80 -15.23 -17.96
CA THR A 242 -18.55 -16.18 -18.79
C THR A 242 -19.10 -17.35 -17.95
N LEU A 243 -20.11 -18.04 -18.48
CA LEU A 243 -20.63 -19.26 -17.84
C LEU A 243 -19.58 -20.38 -17.80
N ASP A 244 -18.69 -20.47 -18.79
CA ASP A 244 -17.60 -21.43 -18.78
C ASP A 244 -16.61 -21.15 -17.64
N GLU A 245 -16.28 -19.89 -17.38
CA GLU A 245 -15.46 -19.49 -16.23
C GLU A 245 -16.14 -19.76 -14.88
N TRP A 246 -17.48 -19.70 -14.84
CA TRP A 246 -18.28 -19.98 -13.63
C TRP A 246 -18.41 -21.49 -13.35
N TYR A 247 -18.76 -22.30 -14.36
CA TYR A 247 -18.97 -23.74 -14.25
C TYR A 247 -17.65 -24.55 -14.22
N GLN A 248 -16.60 -23.97 -13.63
CA GLN A 248 -15.32 -24.64 -13.41
C GLN A 248 -15.30 -25.47 -12.11
N LYS A 249 -14.45 -26.50 -12.11
CA LYS A 249 -14.05 -27.21 -10.89
C LYS A 249 -13.39 -26.23 -9.91
N PRO A 250 -13.52 -26.41 -8.57
CA PRO A 250 -13.03 -25.47 -7.57
C PRO A 250 -11.58 -24.98 -7.77
N GLU A 251 -10.67 -25.87 -8.18
CA GLU A 251 -9.26 -25.59 -8.46
C GLU A 251 -9.04 -24.63 -9.65
N ASN A 252 -9.97 -24.62 -10.62
CA ASN A 252 -9.91 -23.81 -11.83
C ASN A 252 -10.74 -22.53 -11.73
N ARG A 253 -11.47 -22.31 -10.62
CA ARG A 253 -12.30 -21.11 -10.45
C ARG A 253 -11.45 -19.87 -10.28
N PHE A 254 -11.92 -18.79 -10.90
CA PHE A 254 -11.41 -17.43 -10.72
C PHE A 254 -11.76 -16.83 -9.34
N TYR A 255 -12.87 -17.26 -8.74
CA TYR A 255 -13.22 -16.94 -7.35
C TYR A 255 -13.20 -18.23 -6.52
N ARG A 256 -12.16 -18.40 -5.71
CA ARG A 256 -11.94 -19.62 -4.91
C ARG A 256 -12.67 -19.55 -3.56
N PRO A 257 -12.78 -20.67 -2.81
CA PRO A 257 -13.24 -20.64 -1.41
C PRO A 257 -12.30 -19.83 -0.49
N GLY A 258 -12.82 -19.30 0.62
CA GLY A 258 -12.05 -18.56 1.63
C GLY A 258 -11.69 -17.12 1.22
N GLN A 259 -12.56 -16.46 0.46
CA GLN A 259 -12.38 -15.10 -0.04
C GLN A 259 -13.25 -14.07 0.72
N ASP A 260 -13.83 -14.51 1.84
CA ASP A 260 -14.63 -13.78 2.82
C ASP A 260 -13.81 -13.05 3.90
#